data_AF-A0A1X1X2Q2-F1
#
_entry.id   AF-A0A1X1X2Q2-F1
#
_cell.length_a   1.000
_cell.length_b   1.000
_cell.length_c   1.000
_cell.angle_alpha   90.00
_cell.angle_beta   90.00
_cell.angle_gamma   90.00
#
_symmetry.space_group_name_H-M   'P 1'
#
loop_
_entity.id
_entity.type
_entity.pdbx_description
1 polymer ?
#
loop_
_entity_poly.entity_id
_entity_poly.type
_entity_poly.pdbx_seq_one_letter_code
_entity_poly.pdbx_strand_id
1 'polypeptide(L)'
;MVSSGDFEDEDHRRFLRLEQRSGEPVILSRAALELSAFAAAASVRNDTPGFVGDDYLSADTSLTAIELVAAGQWVRVGRRYEITDPDERALLQRLHREQLEGDDWPKSPAECSDHMKGPNSRGRCCKCGTSLPLEDRIF
;
A
#
# COMPACT_ATOMS: atom_id res chain seq x y z
N MET A 1 31.59 -25.69 -10.00
CA MET A 1 31.62 -24.21 -9.84
C MET A 1 30.18 -23.75 -9.78
N VAL A 2 29.69 -23.47 -8.57
CA VAL A 2 28.36 -22.88 -8.37
C VAL A 2 28.55 -21.39 -8.57
N SER A 3 27.93 -20.85 -9.62
CA SER A 3 27.90 -19.41 -9.86
C SER A 3 27.12 -18.79 -8.70
N SER A 4 27.84 -18.14 -7.79
CA SER A 4 27.31 -17.44 -6.64
C SER A 4 26.48 -16.25 -7.10
N GLY A 5 25.17 -16.45 -7.21
CA GLY A 5 24.11 -15.50 -6.80
C GLY A 5 24.21 -14.05 -7.26
N ASP A 6 24.61 -13.79 -8.49
CA ASP A 6 24.70 -12.44 -9.07
C ASP A 6 23.34 -11.92 -9.60
N PHE A 7 22.26 -12.18 -8.86
CA PHE A 7 20.96 -11.52 -9.05
C PHE A 7 20.88 -10.32 -8.11
N GLU A 8 21.91 -9.49 -8.17
CA GLU A 8 21.95 -8.24 -7.43
C GLU A 8 20.71 -7.43 -7.83
N ASP A 9 19.88 -7.09 -6.85
CA ASP A 9 18.63 -6.34 -7.01
C ASP A 9 18.85 -5.06 -7.84
N GLU A 10 18.59 -5.17 -9.14
CA GLU A 10 18.94 -4.13 -10.11
C GLU A 10 18.08 -2.87 -9.90
N ASP A 11 16.87 -3.04 -9.36
CA ASP A 11 15.96 -1.94 -9.07
C ASP A 11 16.38 -1.15 -7.82
N HIS A 12 17.12 -1.77 -6.89
CA HIS A 12 17.82 -1.04 -5.82
C HIS A 12 19.06 -0.27 -6.28
N ARG A 13 19.55 -0.49 -7.51
CA ARG A 13 20.76 0.17 -8.05
C ARG A 13 20.46 1.27 -9.06
N ARG A 14 19.21 1.38 -9.48
CA ARG A 14 18.73 2.43 -10.38
C ARG A 14 18.10 3.52 -9.54
N PHE A 15 18.65 4.73 -9.63
CA PHE A 15 18.17 5.87 -8.86
C PHE A 15 17.47 6.88 -9.77
N LEU A 16 16.39 7.44 -9.25
CA LEU A 16 15.54 8.42 -9.90
C LEU A 16 15.52 9.67 -9.02
N ARG A 17 15.62 10.82 -9.67
CA ARG A 17 15.44 12.12 -9.02
C ARG A 17 13.96 12.49 -9.13
N LEU A 18 13.27 12.56 -8.00
CA LEU A 18 11.93 13.10 -7.92
C LEU A 18 11.99 14.56 -7.52
N GLU A 19 11.38 15.40 -8.35
CA GLU A 19 11.13 16.80 -8.01
C GLU A 19 9.99 16.86 -7.00
N GLN A 20 10.26 17.48 -5.85
CA GLN A 20 9.25 17.69 -4.82
C GLN A 20 8.52 19.00 -5.07
N ARG A 21 7.20 19.02 -4.82
CA ARG A 21 6.40 20.23 -4.97
C ARG A 21 6.83 21.32 -3.98
N SER A 22 7.30 20.92 -2.81
CA SER A 22 7.91 21.82 -1.81
C SER A 22 9.20 21.21 -1.31
N GLY A 23 10.33 21.89 -1.54
CA GLY A 23 11.64 21.51 -1.03
C GLY A 23 12.63 21.07 -2.10
N GLU A 24 13.73 20.48 -1.64
CA GLU A 24 14.76 19.95 -2.52
C GLU A 24 14.30 18.63 -3.16
N PRO A 25 14.73 18.34 -4.40
CA PRO A 25 14.45 17.07 -5.02
C PRO A 25 15.08 15.92 -4.22
N VAL A 26 14.36 14.80 -4.16
CA VAL A 26 14.83 13.58 -3.49
C VAL A 26 15.32 12.57 -4.51
N ILE A 27 16.33 11.81 -4.12
CA ILE A 27 16.82 10.68 -4.90
C ILE A 27 16.26 9.42 -4.24
N LEU A 28 15.52 8.64 -5.03
CA LEU A 28 14.97 7.36 -4.62
C LEU A 28 15.48 6.27 -5.55
N SER A 29 15.69 5.07 -5.03
CA SER A 29 15.83 3.87 -5.83
C SER A 29 14.54 3.61 -6.59
N ARG A 30 14.64 2.94 -7.73
CA ARG A 30 13.49 2.54 -8.53
C ARG A 30 12.59 1.62 -7.73
N ALA A 31 13.16 0.71 -6.94
CA ALA A 31 12.41 -0.15 -6.03
C ALA A 31 11.61 0.65 -4.99
N ALA A 32 12.15 1.75 -4.45
CA ALA A 32 11.41 2.62 -3.53
C ALA A 32 10.24 3.33 -4.21
N LEU A 33 10.45 3.84 -5.43
CA LEU A 33 9.38 4.45 -6.20
C LEU A 33 8.26 3.44 -6.52
N GLU A 34 8.63 2.24 -6.97
CA GLU A 34 7.68 1.17 -7.29
C GLU A 34 6.91 0.73 -6.04
N LEU A 35 7.60 0.51 -4.91
CA LEU A 35 6.95 0.21 -3.64
C LEU A 35 5.96 1.30 -3.25
N SER A 36 6.34 2.58 -3.36
CA SER A 36 5.44 3.68 -3.03
C SER A 36 4.16 3.64 -3.87
N ALA A 37 4.29 3.46 -5.19
CA ALA A 37 3.14 3.40 -6.09
C ALA A 37 2.21 2.21 -5.81
N PHE A 38 2.77 1.01 -5.61
CA PHE A 38 1.97 -0.19 -5.32
C PHE A 38 1.31 -0.11 -3.94
N ALA A 39 2.02 0.39 -2.93
CA ALA A 39 1.48 0.55 -1.60
C ALA A 39 0.37 1.62 -1.56
N ALA A 40 0.53 2.73 -2.29
CA ALA A 40 -0.49 3.75 -2.43
C ALA A 40 -1.77 3.17 -3.05
N ALA A 41 -1.66 2.43 -4.16
CA ALA A 41 -2.80 1.75 -4.78
C ALA A 41 -3.44 0.70 -3.86
N ALA A 42 -2.63 -0.09 -3.15
CA ALA A 42 -3.13 -1.07 -2.19
C ALA A 42 -3.87 -0.40 -1.01
N SER A 43 -3.41 0.77 -0.56
CA SER A 43 -4.05 1.54 0.51
C SER A 43 -5.49 1.93 0.16
N VAL A 44 -5.73 2.30 -1.10
CA VAL A 44 -7.06 2.63 -1.63
C VAL A 44 -7.98 1.40 -1.64
N ARG A 45 -7.45 0.26 -2.11
CA ARG A 45 -8.20 -1.01 -2.16
C ARG A 45 -8.48 -1.61 -0.79
N ASN A 46 -7.76 -1.19 0.24
CA ASN A 46 -7.85 -1.71 1.61
C ASN A 46 -8.59 -0.74 2.56
N ASP A 47 -9.31 0.24 2.02
CA ASP A 47 -10.06 1.25 2.77
C ASP A 47 -9.21 2.08 3.75
N THR A 48 -7.91 2.22 3.46
CA THR A 48 -6.99 3.02 4.28
C THR A 48 -6.17 3.97 3.40
N PRO A 49 -6.80 4.84 2.59
CA PRO A 49 -6.09 5.67 1.61
C PRO A 49 -5.00 6.51 2.28
N GLY A 50 -3.77 6.38 1.79
CA GLY A 50 -2.59 7.08 2.31
C GLY A 50 -1.88 6.39 3.46
N PHE A 51 -2.32 5.20 3.89
CA PHE A 51 -1.66 4.42 4.94
C PHE A 51 -1.22 3.04 4.44
N VAL A 52 -0.01 2.64 4.84
CA VAL A 52 0.59 1.35 4.49
C VAL A 52 0.86 0.57 5.78
N GLY A 53 0.18 -0.58 5.96
CA GLY A 53 0.36 -1.41 7.15
C GLY A 53 1.65 -2.22 7.12
N ASP A 54 2.20 -2.55 8.30
CA ASP A 54 3.38 -3.43 8.40
C ASP A 54 3.15 -4.79 7.74
N ASP A 55 1.93 -5.28 7.77
CA ASP A 55 1.51 -6.55 7.16
C ASP A 55 1.48 -6.52 5.62
N TYR A 56 1.60 -5.35 5.01
CA TYR A 56 1.82 -5.21 3.57
C TYR A 56 3.30 -5.41 3.20
N LEU A 57 4.21 -5.16 4.13
CA LEU A 57 5.65 -5.20 3.88
C LEU A 57 6.22 -6.59 4.19
N SER A 58 7.00 -7.14 3.27
CA SER A 58 7.89 -8.28 3.50
C SER A 58 9.23 -7.83 4.10
N ALA A 59 10.06 -8.80 4.53
CA ALA A 59 11.43 -8.53 4.95
C ALA A 59 12.23 -7.79 3.84
N ASP A 60 12.06 -8.19 2.58
CA ASP A 60 12.76 -7.58 1.45
C ASP A 60 12.33 -6.12 1.21
N THR A 61 11.03 -5.83 1.34
CA THR A 61 10.51 -4.46 1.18
C THR A 61 10.70 -3.57 2.41
N SER A 62 11.15 -4.13 3.54
CA SER A 62 11.33 -3.37 4.78
C SER A 62 12.49 -2.39 4.68
N LEU A 63 13.58 -2.76 3.99
CA LEU A 63 14.70 -1.85 3.73
C LEU A 63 14.28 -0.72 2.80
N THR A 64 13.51 -1.04 1.76
CA THR A 64 12.92 -0.09 0.82
C THR A 64 11.99 0.91 1.50
N ALA A 65 11.19 0.45 2.47
CA ALA A 65 10.33 1.33 3.26
C ALA A 65 11.14 2.29 4.15
N ILE A 66 12.30 1.87 4.67
CA ILE A 66 13.22 2.75 5.41
C ILE A 66 13.75 3.86 4.48
N GLU A 67 14.06 3.54 3.23
CA GLU A 67 14.48 4.53 2.24
C GLU A 67 13.42 5.63 2.04
N LEU A 68 12.15 5.24 1.86
CA LEU A 68 11.03 6.17 1.74
C LEU A 68 10.85 7.06 2.97
N VAL A 69 11.10 6.51 4.17
CA VAL A 69 11.09 7.29 5.41
C VAL A 69 12.27 8.26 5.48
N ALA A 70 13.46 7.81 5.11
CA ALA A 70 14.66 8.65 5.11
C ALA A 70 14.55 9.81 4.10
N ALA A 71 13.90 9.56 2.96
CA ALA A 71 13.59 10.57 1.94
C ALA A 71 12.37 11.45 2.30
N GLY A 72 11.78 11.26 3.48
CA GLY A 72 10.64 12.04 3.96
C GLY A 72 9.34 11.81 3.19
N GLN A 73 9.26 10.78 2.35
CA GLN A 73 8.05 10.45 1.58
C GLN A 73 7.03 9.72 2.45
N TRP A 74 7.50 8.92 3.40
CA TRP A 74 6.68 8.21 4.37
C TRP A 74 7.05 8.62 5.80
N VAL A 75 6.10 8.51 6.72
CA VAL A 75 6.34 8.66 8.16
C VAL A 75 5.77 7.47 8.92
N ARG A 76 6.52 6.98 9.91
CA ARG A 76 6.08 5.87 10.76
C ARG A 76 5.02 6.37 11.75
N VAL A 77 3.85 5.73 11.78
CA VAL A 77 2.73 6.03 12.69
C VAL A 77 2.26 4.74 13.35
N GLY A 78 2.84 4.39 14.51
CA GLY A 78 2.53 3.13 15.20
C GLY A 78 2.98 1.89 14.39
N ARG A 79 2.02 1.02 14.02
CA ARG A 79 2.24 -0.22 13.22
C ARG A 79 1.97 -0.05 11.72
N ARG A 80 2.10 1.17 11.23
CA ARG A 80 1.86 1.54 9.83
C ARG A 80 2.73 2.73 9.44
N TYR A 81 2.77 2.99 8.16
CA TYR A 81 3.34 4.19 7.55
C TYR A 81 2.23 5.05 6.99
N GLU A 82 2.45 6.36 6.99
CA GLU A 82 1.60 7.37 6.37
C GLU A 82 2.40 8.05 5.27
N ILE A 83 1.80 8.18 4.08
CA ILE A 83 2.37 8.96 2.97
C ILE A 83 2.34 10.45 3.38
N THR A 84 3.45 11.16 3.22
CA THR A 84 3.60 12.53 3.75
C THR A 84 3.04 13.60 2.82
N ASP A 85 3.05 13.37 1.50
CA ASP A 85 2.57 14.35 0.52
C ASP A 85 1.03 14.53 0.66
N PRO A 86 0.55 15.73 1.02
CA PRO A 86 -0.88 15.98 1.19
C PRO A 86 -1.67 15.89 -0.12
N ASP A 87 -1.07 16.22 -1.26
CA ASP A 87 -1.73 16.14 -2.56
C ASP A 87 -1.89 14.68 -3.00
N GLU A 88 -0.85 13.86 -2.79
CA GLU A 88 -0.92 12.42 -3.04
C GLU A 88 -2.03 11.79 -2.17
N ARG A 89 -2.08 12.14 -0.88
CA ARG A 89 -3.16 11.67 0.00
C ARG A 89 -4.54 12.11 -0.46
N ALA A 90 -4.69 13.37 -0.87
CA ALA A 90 -5.96 13.88 -1.38
C ALA A 90 -6.39 13.13 -2.64
N LEU A 91 -5.45 12.81 -3.53
CA LEU A 91 -5.68 11.97 -4.71
C LEU A 91 -6.14 10.57 -4.29
N LEU A 92 -5.44 9.91 -3.36
CA LEU A 92 -5.81 8.57 -2.91
C LEU A 92 -7.19 8.55 -2.24
N GLN A 93 -7.54 9.58 -1.48
CA GLN A 93 -8.89 9.73 -0.91
C GLN A 93 -9.95 9.93 -1.99
N ARG A 94 -9.64 10.68 -3.05
CA ARG A 94 -10.55 10.85 -4.19
C ARG A 94 -10.74 9.54 -4.96
N LEU A 95 -9.66 8.83 -5.27
CA LEU A 95 -9.70 7.53 -5.94
C LEU A 95 -10.48 6.50 -5.12
N HIS A 96 -10.30 6.49 -3.80
CA HIS A 96 -11.09 5.64 -2.91
C HIS A 96 -12.58 5.98 -2.97
N ARG A 97 -12.95 7.27 -2.99
CA ARG A 97 -14.35 7.68 -3.15
C ARG A 97 -14.93 7.26 -4.50
N GLU A 98 -14.19 7.52 -5.59
CA GLU A 98 -14.59 7.13 -6.94
C GLU A 98 -14.77 5.59 -7.05
N GLN A 99 -13.90 4.81 -6.41
CA GLN A 99 -14.04 3.35 -6.32
C GLN A 99 -15.34 2.96 -5.61
N LEU A 100 -15.66 3.58 -4.47
CA LEU A 100 -16.90 3.33 -3.74
C LEU A 100 -18.16 3.77 -4.52
N GLU A 101 -18.05 4.78 -5.38
CA GLU A 101 -19.15 5.28 -6.21
C GLU A 101 -19.36 4.46 -7.48
N GLY A 102 -18.28 3.94 -8.07
CA GLY A 102 -18.28 3.18 -9.32
C GLY A 102 -18.45 1.68 -9.14
N ASP A 103 -18.06 1.12 -7.99
CA ASP A 103 -18.36 -0.26 -7.67
C ASP A 103 -19.86 -0.37 -7.33
N ASP A 104 -20.60 -1.24 -8.04
CA ASP A 104 -21.97 -1.67 -7.68
C ASP A 104 -21.93 -2.62 -6.46
N TRP A 105 -21.01 -2.33 -5.55
CA TRP A 105 -20.74 -3.05 -4.34
C TRP A 105 -21.90 -2.81 -3.38
N PRO A 106 -22.30 -3.84 -2.60
CA PRO A 106 -23.31 -3.68 -1.58
C PRO A 106 -22.87 -2.59 -0.58
N LYS A 107 -23.64 -1.50 -0.54
CA LYS A 107 -23.33 -0.28 0.25
C LYS A 107 -23.64 -0.48 1.72
N SER A 108 -24.32 -1.57 2.04
CA SER A 108 -24.56 -2.01 3.41
C SER A 108 -24.32 -3.52 3.57
N PRO A 109 -24.05 -4.00 4.80
CA PRO A 109 -23.96 -5.43 5.10
C PRO A 109 -25.22 -6.20 4.67
N ALA A 110 -26.40 -5.58 4.75
CA ALA A 110 -27.68 -6.19 4.41
C ALA A 110 -27.88 -6.42 2.90
N GLU A 111 -27.17 -5.65 2.06
CA GLU A 111 -27.18 -5.80 0.60
C GLU A 111 -26.14 -6.82 0.12
N CYS A 112 -25.22 -7.22 0.98
CA CYS A 112 -24.16 -8.17 0.66
C CYS A 112 -24.67 -9.60 0.80
N SER A 113 -25.20 -10.15 -0.30
CA SER A 113 -25.76 -11.51 -0.34
C SER A 113 -24.76 -12.61 0.01
N ASP A 114 -23.46 -12.38 -0.24
CA ASP A 114 -22.39 -13.34 0.03
C ASP A 114 -21.12 -12.66 0.55
N HIS A 115 -20.88 -12.81 1.85
CA HIS A 115 -19.73 -12.22 2.53
C HIS A 115 -18.49 -13.09 2.32
N MET A 116 -17.62 -12.67 1.40
CA MET A 116 -16.40 -13.42 1.07
C MET A 116 -15.10 -12.73 1.51
N LYS A 117 -14.08 -13.55 1.79
CA LYS A 117 -12.71 -13.11 2.06
C LYS A 117 -11.99 -12.87 0.73
N GLY A 118 -11.57 -11.63 0.49
CA GLY A 118 -10.68 -11.28 -0.62
C GLY A 118 -9.19 -11.31 -0.22
N PRO A 119 -8.26 -11.19 -1.20
CA PRO A 119 -6.82 -11.29 -0.97
C PRO A 119 -6.28 -10.36 0.13
N ASN A 120 -6.87 -9.16 0.26
CA ASN A 120 -6.45 -8.15 1.24
C ASN A 120 -7.51 -7.83 2.28
N SER A 121 -8.50 -8.71 2.44
CA SER A 121 -9.73 -8.39 3.16
C SER A 121 -9.58 -8.39 4.69
N ARG A 122 -8.45 -8.87 5.24
CA ARG A 122 -8.05 -8.78 6.68
C ARG A 122 -9.15 -9.14 7.69
N GLY A 123 -9.97 -10.15 7.39
CA GLY A 123 -11.08 -10.57 8.24
C GLY A 123 -12.32 -9.69 8.13
N ARG A 124 -12.39 -8.87 7.09
CA ARG A 124 -13.59 -8.18 6.60
C ARG A 124 -14.00 -8.76 5.26
N CYS A 125 -15.23 -8.54 4.86
CA CYS A 125 -15.74 -8.90 3.56
C CYS A 125 -15.11 -7.99 2.51
N CYS A 126 -14.56 -8.55 1.42
CA CYS A 126 -14.02 -7.71 0.33
C CYS A 126 -15.11 -7.01 -0.50
N LYS A 127 -16.38 -7.34 -0.24
CA LYS A 127 -17.56 -6.68 -0.82
C LYS A 127 -18.02 -5.50 0.05
N CYS A 128 -18.64 -5.74 1.19
CA CYS A 128 -19.21 -4.66 1.99
C CYS A 128 -18.36 -4.18 3.19
N GLY A 129 -17.13 -4.70 3.37
CA GLY A 129 -16.29 -4.33 4.53
C GLY A 129 -16.75 -4.85 5.90
N THR A 130 -17.86 -5.61 5.95
CA THR A 130 -18.37 -6.23 7.20
C THR A 130 -17.36 -7.19 7.80
N SER A 131 -17.19 -7.20 9.12
CA SER A 131 -16.32 -8.17 9.79
C SER A 131 -16.81 -9.60 9.53
N LEU A 132 -15.94 -10.45 9.01
CA LEU A 132 -16.23 -11.87 8.81
C LEU A 132 -16.07 -12.62 10.14
N PRO A 133 -16.89 -13.66 10.38
CA PRO A 133 -16.75 -14.51 11.56
C PRO A 133 -15.37 -15.17 11.61
N LEU A 134 -14.86 -15.41 12.82
CA LEU A 134 -13.52 -15.94 13.10
C LEU A 134 -13.29 -17.39 12.60
N GLU A 135 -14.35 -18.06 12.15
CA GLU A 135 -14.40 -19.51 11.90
C GLU A 135 -13.83 -19.92 10.53
N ASP A 136 -13.63 -18.98 9.60
CA ASP A 136 -13.10 -19.23 8.25
C ASP A 136 -11.58 -18.98 8.11
N ARG A 137 -10.83 -19.07 9.21
CA ARG A 137 -9.35 -19.01 9.20
C ARG A 137 -8.77 -20.43 9.17
N ILE A 138 -8.75 -21.06 8.00
CA ILE A 138 -7.81 -22.18 7.77
C ILE A 138 -6.41 -21.56 7.63
N PHE A 139 -5.49 -22.01 8.49
CA PHE A 139 -4.09 -21.61 8.55
C PHE A 139 -3.32 -21.97 7.28
#